data_AF-A0A258JNI5-F1
#
_entry.id   AF-A0A258JNI5-F1
#
_cell.length_a   1.000
_cell.length_b   1.000
_cell.length_c   1.000
_cell.angle_alpha   90.00
_cell.angle_beta   90.00
_cell.angle_gamma   90.00
#
_symmetry.space_group_name_H-M   'P 1'
#
loop_
_entity.id
_entity.type
_entity.pdbx_description
1 polymer ?
#
loop_
_entity_poly.entity_id
_entity_poly.type
_entity_poly.pdbx_seq_one_letter_code
_entity_poly.pdbx_strand_id
1 'polypeptide(L)'
;FGGLIGEDRNPARFLAGKENVPNPEAPINLIHLEDCIGIIQKIIATNSWNTTLNAVTPFHPTRKEYYTQKSIAENLVPPTFNHEIPSIGKTILSDYLIQKLNYTFTKTDL
;
A
#
# COMPACT_ATOMS: atom_id res chain seq x y z
N PHE A 1 -5.40 1.20 8.54
CA PHE A 1 -4.90 1.64 7.23
C PHE A 1 -3.58 0.94 6.93
N GLY A 2 -3.28 0.67 5.65
CA GLY A 2 -1.97 0.21 5.19
C GLY A 2 -0.89 1.29 5.28
N GLY A 3 0.24 1.05 4.62
CA GLY A 3 1.28 2.06 4.43
C GLY A 3 0.73 3.25 3.66
N LEU A 4 0.58 4.38 4.36
CA LEU A 4 -0.01 5.59 3.80
C LEU A 4 0.91 6.20 2.73
N ILE A 5 0.33 6.52 1.58
CA ILE A 5 0.97 7.30 0.51
C ILE A 5 0.09 8.49 0.12
N GLY A 6 0.70 9.46 -0.54
CA GLY A 6 0.05 10.69 -1.01
C GLY A 6 1.04 11.53 -1.79
N GLU A 7 0.60 12.70 -2.26
CA GLU A 7 1.43 13.62 -3.05
C GLU A 7 2.79 13.93 -2.37
N ASP A 8 2.74 14.30 -1.09
CA ASP A 8 3.95 14.58 -0.29
C ASP A 8 4.63 13.33 0.28
N ARG A 9 4.04 12.16 0.06
CA ARG A 9 4.48 10.89 0.66
C ARG A 9 4.69 9.83 -0.41
N ASN A 10 5.65 10.10 -1.29
CA ASN A 10 6.04 9.19 -2.36
C ASN A 10 6.85 8.00 -1.83
N PRO A 11 6.37 6.75 -1.98
CA PRO A 11 7.06 5.59 -1.46
C PRO A 11 8.42 5.31 -2.11
N ALA A 12 8.65 5.71 -3.38
CA ALA A 12 9.93 5.48 -4.05
C ALA A 12 11.11 6.06 -3.26
N ARG A 13 10.93 7.25 -2.67
CA ARG A 13 11.97 7.95 -1.91
C ARG A 13 12.44 7.19 -0.67
N PHE A 14 11.64 6.25 -0.14
CA PHE A 14 12.02 5.50 1.06
C PHE A 14 13.08 4.42 0.80
N LEU A 15 13.11 3.85 -0.41
CA LEU A 15 14.02 2.77 -0.78
C LEU A 15 14.95 3.12 -1.93
N ALA A 16 14.74 4.24 -2.64
CA ALA A 16 15.64 4.69 -3.69
C ALA A 16 17.11 4.70 -3.22
N GLY A 17 17.99 4.10 -4.03
CA GLY A 17 19.42 3.97 -3.76
C GLY A 17 19.81 3.05 -2.60
N LYS A 18 18.88 2.38 -1.93
CA LYS A 18 19.21 1.39 -0.90
C LYS A 18 19.65 0.07 -1.51
N GLU A 19 20.61 -0.56 -0.85
CA GLU A 19 21.13 -1.86 -1.23
C GLU A 19 20.66 -2.96 -0.28
N ASN A 20 20.63 -4.20 -0.78
CA ASN A 20 20.33 -5.40 0.01
C ASN A 20 19.01 -5.33 0.80
N VAL A 21 17.99 -4.68 0.23
CA VAL A 21 16.68 -4.56 0.86
C VAL A 21 16.07 -5.95 1.09
N PRO A 22 15.65 -6.29 2.31
CA PRO A 22 15.11 -7.61 2.61
C PRO A 22 13.65 -7.75 2.13
N ASN A 23 13.23 -9.01 1.99
CA ASN A 23 11.87 -9.41 1.61
C ASN A 23 11.40 -8.85 0.25
N PRO A 24 12.15 -9.06 -0.86
CA PRO A 24 11.75 -8.60 -2.20
C PRO A 24 10.36 -9.08 -2.62
N GLU A 25 10.01 -10.33 -2.31
CA GLU A 25 8.78 -10.97 -2.77
C GLU A 25 7.62 -10.78 -1.78
N ALA A 26 7.83 -10.07 -0.67
CA ALA A 26 6.74 -9.77 0.26
C ALA A 26 5.74 -8.81 -0.42
N PRO A 27 4.42 -9.04 -0.28
CA PRO A 27 3.42 -8.16 -0.85
C PRO A 27 3.46 -6.80 -0.15
N ILE A 28 3.29 -5.73 -0.92
CA ILE A 28 3.02 -4.42 -0.34
C ILE A 28 1.58 -4.32 0.14
N ASN A 29 1.37 -3.46 1.13
CA ASN A 29 0.05 -3.15 1.66
C ASN A 29 -0.03 -1.63 1.82
N LEU A 30 -0.37 -0.92 0.75
CA LEU A 30 -0.41 0.54 0.73
C LEU A 30 -1.84 1.05 0.62
N ILE A 31 -2.04 2.32 0.99
CA ILE A 31 -3.31 3.02 0.79
C ILE A 31 -3.04 4.50 0.55
N HIS A 32 -3.78 5.10 -0.38
CA HIS A 32 -3.68 6.53 -0.64
C HIS A 32 -4.42 7.36 0.42
N LEU A 33 -3.94 8.57 0.67
CA LEU A 33 -4.54 9.54 1.59
C LEU A 33 -6.01 9.83 1.26
N GLU A 34 -6.34 10.04 -0.02
CA GLU A 34 -7.72 10.26 -0.47
C GLU A 34 -8.64 9.10 -0.07
N ASP A 35 -8.18 7.85 -0.23
CA ASP A 35 -8.99 6.69 0.15
C ASP A 35 -9.17 6.60 1.68
N CYS A 36 -8.14 6.97 2.45
CA CYS A 36 -8.26 7.05 3.91
C CYS A 36 -9.35 8.06 4.31
N ILE A 37 -9.36 9.25 3.71
CA ILE A 37 -10.35 10.30 3.95
C ILE A 37 -11.75 9.81 3.56
N GLY A 38 -11.89 9.22 2.36
CA GLY A 38 -13.17 8.70 1.86
C GLY A 38 -13.75 7.60 2.76
N ILE A 39 -12.90 6.69 3.26
CA ILE A 39 -13.32 5.64 4.21
C ILE A 39 -13.82 6.26 5.52
N ILE A 40 -13.09 7.23 6.08
CA ILE A 40 -13.49 7.91 7.33
C ILE A 40 -14.83 8.62 7.14
N GLN A 41 -14.99 9.35 6.03
CA GLN A 41 -16.25 10.00 5.68
C GLN A 41 -17.40 8.98 5.57
N LYS A 42 -17.16 7.81 4.97
CA LYS A 42 -18.16 6.75 4.83
C LYS A 42 -18.54 6.13 6.18
N ILE A 43 -17.58 5.96 7.10
CA ILE A 43 -17.84 5.48 8.46
C ILE A 43 -18.75 6.47 9.20
N ILE A 44 -18.43 7.77 9.14
CA ILE A 44 -19.22 8.83 9.77
C ILE A 44 -20.64 8.86 9.18
N ALA A 45 -20.75 8.88 7.84
CA ALA A 45 -22.04 9.00 7.16
C ALA A 45 -22.97 7.80 7.39
N THR A 46 -22.42 6.61 7.61
CA THR A 46 -23.20 5.38 7.80
C THR A 46 -23.30 4.94 9.26
N ASN A 47 -22.73 5.71 10.20
CA ASN A 47 -22.60 5.35 11.61
C ASN A 47 -21.98 3.95 11.85
N SER A 48 -21.00 3.58 11.02
CA SER A 48 -20.34 2.26 11.07
C SER A 48 -19.27 2.18 12.16
N TRP A 49 -19.62 2.59 13.37
CA TRP A 49 -18.75 2.63 14.54
C TRP A 49 -18.48 1.23 15.11
N ASN A 50 -17.54 1.13 16.06
CA ASN A 50 -17.23 -0.09 16.83
C ASN A 50 -16.92 -1.33 15.96
N THR A 51 -16.36 -1.11 14.78
CA THR A 51 -15.99 -2.17 13.84
C THR A 51 -14.51 -2.03 13.48
N THR A 52 -13.77 -3.13 13.56
CA THR A 52 -12.38 -3.17 13.09
C THR A 52 -12.37 -3.42 11.58
N LEU A 53 -11.78 -2.50 10.82
CA LEU A 53 -11.69 -2.58 9.36
C LEU A 53 -10.23 -2.54 8.92
N ASN A 54 -9.84 -3.50 8.09
CA ASN A 54 -8.60 -3.42 7.32
C ASN A 54 -8.85 -2.52 6.09
N ALA A 55 -7.96 -1.58 5.88
CA ALA A 55 -8.07 -0.57 4.83
C ALA A 55 -6.73 -0.47 4.09
N VAL A 56 -6.64 -1.22 3.00
CA VAL A 56 -5.51 -1.34 2.08
C VAL A 56 -6.08 -1.38 0.67
N THR A 57 -5.49 -0.65 -0.27
CA THR A 57 -5.91 -0.72 -1.68
C THR A 57 -5.77 -2.18 -2.16
N PRO A 58 -6.76 -2.74 -2.90
CA PRO A 58 -6.73 -4.14 -3.38
C PRO A 58 -5.72 -4.32 -4.53
N PHE A 59 -4.47 -3.93 -4.28
CA PHE A 59 -3.34 -3.93 -5.18
C PHE A 59 -2.08 -4.29 -4.37
N HIS A 60 -1.60 -5.51 -4.59
CA HIS A 60 -0.54 -6.12 -3.77
C HIS A 60 0.62 -6.65 -4.62
N PRO A 61 1.27 -5.81 -5.46
CA PRO A 61 2.50 -6.23 -6.11
C PRO A 61 3.58 -6.55 -5.07
N THR A 62 4.61 -7.26 -5.50
CA THR A 62 5.76 -7.50 -4.62
C THR A 62 6.45 -6.18 -4.29
N ARG A 63 7.13 -6.16 -3.14
CA ARG A 63 7.95 -5.01 -2.73
C ARG A 63 9.00 -4.67 -3.78
N LYS A 64 9.61 -5.67 -4.39
CA LYS A 64 10.58 -5.48 -5.47
C LYS A 64 9.97 -4.78 -6.67
N GLU A 65 8.87 -5.31 -7.21
CA GLU A 65 8.20 -4.75 -8.39
C GLU A 65 7.78 -3.31 -8.14
N TYR A 66 7.06 -3.06 -7.04
CA TYR A 66 6.51 -1.76 -6.71
C TYR A 66 7.58 -0.67 -6.61
N TYR A 67 8.58 -0.88 -5.76
CA TYR A 67 9.58 0.15 -5.50
C TYR A 67 10.55 0.33 -6.66
N THR A 68 10.84 -0.73 -7.43
CA THR A 68 11.64 -0.61 -8.66
C THR A 68 10.92 0.25 -9.69
N GLN A 69 9.65 -0.06 -9.98
CA GLN A 69 8.86 0.70 -10.96
C GLN A 69 8.67 2.16 -10.52
N LYS A 70 8.35 2.40 -9.24
CA LYS A 70 8.15 3.77 -8.73
C LYS A 70 9.45 4.58 -8.74
N SER A 71 10.59 3.98 -8.38
CA SER A 71 11.88 4.67 -8.48
C SER A 71 12.21 5.07 -9.93
N ILE A 72 11.98 4.18 -10.90
CA ILE A 72 12.20 4.47 -12.33
C ILE A 72 11.28 5.62 -12.79
N ALA A 73 9.99 5.57 -12.46
CA ALA A 73 9.02 6.60 -12.84
C ALA A 73 9.38 8.00 -12.31
N GLU A 74 10.07 8.06 -11.17
CA GLU A 74 10.48 9.29 -10.49
C GLU A 74 11.92 9.72 -10.85
N ASN A 75 12.58 9.04 -11.79
CA ASN A 75 13.99 9.25 -12.14
C ASN A 75 14.95 9.13 -10.93
N LEU A 76 14.64 8.22 -10.01
CA LEU A 76 15.46 7.88 -8.86
C LEU A 76 16.23 6.58 -9.10
N VAL A 77 17.36 6.41 -8.41
CA VAL A 77 18.11 5.13 -8.44
C VAL A 77 17.25 4.02 -7.80
N PRO A 78 16.94 2.93 -8.52
CA PRO A 78 16.16 1.83 -7.95
C PRO A 78 16.91 1.11 -6.82
N PRO A 79 16.20 0.60 -5.80
CA PRO A 79 16.80 -0.25 -4.78
C PRO A 79 17.32 -1.57 -5.36
N THR A 80 18.31 -2.16 -4.70
CA THR A 80 18.67 -3.58 -4.87
C THR A 80 18.14 -4.41 -3.70
N PHE A 81 17.83 -5.68 -3.97
CA PHE A 81 17.16 -6.56 -3.00
C PHE A 81 18.00 -7.80 -2.69
N ASN A 82 17.95 -8.24 -1.43
CA ASN A 82 18.56 -9.48 -1.00
C ASN A 82 17.61 -10.66 -1.29
N HIS A 83 18.12 -11.65 -2.04
CA HIS A 83 17.41 -12.87 -2.43
C HIS A 83 17.97 -14.15 -1.77
N GLU A 84 18.93 -14.03 -0.85
CA GLU A 84 19.58 -15.14 -0.14
C GLU A 84 18.62 -15.83 0.85
N ILE A 85 17.66 -15.07 1.38
CA ILE A 85 16.66 -15.56 2.35
C ILE A 85 15.26 -15.47 1.72
N PRO A 86 14.43 -16.52 1.85
CA PRO A 86 13.03 -16.47 1.43
C PRO A 86 12.30 -15.28 2.06
N SER A 87 11.53 -14.56 1.24
CA SER A 87 10.77 -13.40 1.72
C SER A 87 9.65 -13.83 2.66
N ILE A 88 9.44 -13.06 3.73
CA ILE A 88 8.31 -13.23 4.65
C ILE A 88 7.40 -12.02 4.53
N GLY A 89 6.10 -12.26 4.37
CA GLY A 89 5.11 -11.20 4.26
C GLY A 89 3.67 -11.72 4.34
N LYS A 90 2.71 -10.80 4.40
CA LYS A 90 1.27 -11.10 4.41
C LYS A 90 0.50 -10.11 3.56
N THR A 91 -0.46 -10.62 2.81
CA THR A 91 -1.45 -9.80 2.09
C THR A 91 -2.57 -9.41 3.04
N ILE A 92 -2.88 -8.12 3.13
CA ILE A 92 -3.95 -7.59 3.96
C ILE A 92 -5.14 -7.26 3.07
N LEU A 93 -6.22 -8.02 3.22
CA LEU A 93 -7.43 -7.85 2.43
C LEU A 93 -8.38 -6.80 3.03
N SER A 94 -9.09 -6.09 2.16
CA SER A 94 -10.10 -5.08 2.51
C SER A 94 -11.54 -5.53 2.23
N ASP A 95 -11.77 -6.83 1.97
CA ASP A 95 -13.09 -7.35 1.56
C ASP A 95 -14.20 -6.99 2.55
N TYR A 96 -13.93 -7.13 3.85
CA TYR A 96 -14.90 -6.78 4.89
C TYR A 96 -15.22 -5.28 4.90
N LEU A 97 -14.24 -4.42 4.66
CA LEU A 97 -14.46 -2.97 4.52
C LEU A 97 -15.31 -2.67 3.29
N ILE A 98 -14.98 -3.27 2.14
CA ILE A 98 -15.69 -3.07 0.88
C ILE A 98 -17.15 -3.48 1.05
N GLN A 99 -17.40 -4.66 1.62
CA GLN A 99 -18.75 -5.16 1.87
C GLN A 99 -19.50 -4.30 2.90
N LYS A 100 -18.87 -3.96 4.03
CA LYS A 100 -19.52 -3.26 5.15
C LYS A 100 -19.88 -1.82 4.79
N LEU A 101 -18.97 -1.11 4.11
CA LEU A 101 -19.13 0.30 3.79
C LEU A 101 -19.65 0.54 2.37
N ASN A 102 -19.77 -0.49 1.52
CA ASN A 102 -19.96 -0.37 0.09
C ASN A 102 -18.98 0.65 -0.51
N TYR A 103 -17.70 0.51 -0.15
CA TYR A 103 -16.65 1.47 -0.49
C TYR A 103 -15.92 1.05 -1.77
N THR A 104 -15.72 2.01 -2.67
CA THR A 104 -14.93 1.84 -3.89
C THR A 104 -13.65 2.65 -3.76
N PHE A 105 -12.51 1.99 -3.87
CA PHE A 105 -11.20 2.66 -3.87
C PHE A 105 -11.04 3.51 -5.13
N THR A 106 -10.53 4.72 -4.94
CA THR A 106 -10.35 5.72 -6.01
C THR A 106 -8.96 5.69 -6.61
N LYS A 107 -7.94 5.23 -5.86
CA LYS A 107 -6.58 4.99 -6.35
C LYS A 107 -6.32 3.49 -6.38
N THR A 108 -6.60 2.87 -7.52
CA THR A 108 -6.55 1.40 -7.70
C THR A 108 -5.18 0.89 -8.15
N ASP A 109 -4.35 1.78 -8.66
CA ASP A 109 -2.97 1.59 -9.08
C ASP A 109 -2.09 2.58 -8.30
N LEU A 110 -1.38 2.08 -7.27
CA LEU A 110 -0.51 2.93 -6.45
C LEU A 110 0.92 2.99 -7.01
#